data_AF-A0A0J8AXV2-F1
#
_entry.id   AF-A0A0J8AXV2-F1
#
_cell.length_a   1.000
_cell.length_b   1.000
_cell.length_c   1.000
_cell.angle_alpha   90.00
_cell.angle_beta   90.00
_cell.angle_gamma   90.00
#
_symmetry.space_group_name_H-M   'P 1'
#
loop_
_entity.id
_entity.type
_entity.pdbx_description
1 polymer ?
#
loop_
_entity_poly.entity_id
_entity_poly.type
_entity_poly.pdbx_seq_one_letter_code
_entity_poly.pdbx_strand_id
1 'polypeptide(L)'
;MDGSKSDRQRNFKKGIDMDLARRRREETTVELRKSKRDEQIQKRRMGAQGGWKPDDMMSGMLPPRDTISPATVADLSQLIAGVNSDDPNIQFEATTQFRKLLSIG
;
A
#
# COMPACT_ATOMS: atom_id res chain seq x y z
N MET A 1 -1.71 40.12 30.37
CA MET A 1 -0.79 38.98 30.24
C MET A 1 -1.54 37.76 30.77
N ASP A 2 -2.28 37.04 29.92
CA ASP A 2 -2.99 35.82 30.30
C ASP A 2 -2.06 34.62 30.14
N GLY A 3 -1.85 33.88 31.22
CA GLY A 3 -0.88 32.80 31.32
C GLY A 3 -1.43 31.53 30.67
N SER A 4 -0.89 31.17 29.50
CA SER A 4 -1.21 29.92 28.83
C SER A 4 -0.85 28.73 29.72
N LYS A 5 -1.85 28.09 30.34
CA LYS A 5 -1.66 26.82 31.04
C LYS A 5 -1.14 25.78 30.04
N SER A 6 -0.06 25.10 30.38
CA SER A 6 0.52 24.06 29.51
C SER A 6 -0.49 22.92 29.32
N ASP A 7 -0.43 22.21 28.17
CA ASP A 7 -1.33 21.07 27.91
C ASP A 7 -1.25 20.02 29.03
N ARG A 8 -0.08 19.90 29.67
CA ARG A 8 0.13 19.05 30.84
C ARG A 8 -0.75 19.45 32.04
N GLN A 9 -0.93 20.75 32.29
CA GLN A 9 -1.83 21.24 33.35
C GLN A 9 -3.31 21.09 32.98
N ARG A 10 -3.66 21.23 31.70
CA ARG A 10 -5.04 21.06 31.21
C ARG A 10 -5.53 19.60 31.28
N ASN A 11 -4.58 18.66 31.26
CA ASN A 11 -4.86 17.22 31.26
C ASN A 11 -4.56 16.54 32.60
N PHE A 12 -4.10 17.29 33.62
CA PHE A 12 -3.78 16.71 34.93
C PHE A 12 -5.05 16.31 35.69
N LYS A 13 -5.17 15.02 36.03
CA LYS A 13 -6.34 14.42 36.71
C LYS A 13 -7.68 14.71 36.01
N LYS A 14 -7.67 15.02 34.71
CA LYS A 14 -8.90 15.14 33.93
C LYS A 14 -9.48 13.73 33.79
N GLY A 15 -10.71 13.53 34.27
CA GLY A 15 -11.43 12.27 34.07
C GLY A 15 -11.64 11.97 32.58
N ILE A 16 -12.22 10.82 32.26
CA ILE A 16 -12.59 10.51 30.88
C ILE A 16 -13.63 11.54 30.43
N ASP A 17 -13.18 12.43 29.56
CA ASP A 17 -14.04 13.39 28.87
C ASP A 17 -14.90 12.62 27.88
N MET A 18 -16.19 12.48 28.18
CA MET A 18 -17.09 11.59 27.44
C MET A 18 -17.22 12.00 25.97
N ASP A 19 -17.14 13.29 25.67
CA ASP A 19 -17.24 13.81 24.30
C ASP A 19 -15.97 13.47 23.52
N LEU A 20 -14.79 13.59 24.14
CA LEU A 20 -13.54 13.11 23.54
C LEU A 20 -13.52 11.60 23.36
N ALA A 21 -14.06 10.83 24.31
CA ALA A 21 -14.14 9.38 24.21
C ALA A 21 -15.09 8.95 23.08
N ARG A 22 -16.23 9.64 22.93
CA ARG A 22 -17.16 9.44 21.82
C ARG A 22 -16.52 9.76 20.48
N ARG A 23 -15.89 10.94 20.37
CA ARG A 23 -15.18 11.37 19.16
C ARG A 23 -14.10 10.37 18.76
N ARG A 24 -13.29 9.89 19.71
CA ARG A 24 -12.29 8.84 19.45
C ARG A 24 -12.92 7.57 18.90
N ARG A 25 -14.02 7.08 19.49
CA ARG A 25 -14.71 5.87 18.99
C ARG A 25 -15.22 6.03 17.56
N GLU A 26 -15.75 7.21 17.23
CA GLU A 26 -16.23 7.53 15.89
C GLU A 26 -15.07 7.56 14.88
N GLU A 27 -13.96 8.24 15.24
CA GLU A 27 -12.72 8.28 14.45
C GLU A 27 -12.15 6.87 14.21
N THR A 28 -12.03 6.04 15.25
CA THR A 28 -11.53 4.66 15.11
C THR A 28 -12.43 3.81 14.22
N THR A 29 -13.76 3.98 14.33
CA THR A 29 -14.71 3.22 13.50
C THR A 29 -14.59 3.59 12.02
N VAL A 30 -14.41 4.88 11.73
CA VAL A 30 -14.19 5.37 10.36
C VAL A 30 -12.87 4.84 9.80
N GLU A 31 -11.81 4.88 10.59
CA GLU A 31 -10.49 4.36 10.21
C GLU A 31 -10.54 2.87 9.90
N LEU A 32 -11.18 2.06 10.75
CA LEU A 32 -11.37 0.62 10.51
C LEU A 32 -12.14 0.35 9.21
N ARG A 33 -13.18 1.13 8.92
CA ARG A 33 -13.94 1.00 7.66
C ARG A 33 -13.12 1.39 6.44
N LYS A 34 -12.28 2.42 6.55
CA LYS A 34 -11.35 2.83 5.49
C LYS A 34 -10.31 1.73 5.24
N SER A 35 -9.60 1.28 6.28
CA SER A 35 -8.62 0.20 6.19
C SER A 35 -9.21 -1.05 5.52
N LYS A 36 -10.39 -1.49 5.98
CA LYS A 36 -11.06 -2.66 5.40
C LYS A 36 -11.43 -2.47 3.93
N ARG A 37 -11.84 -1.26 3.52
CA ARG A 37 -12.13 -0.94 2.11
C ARG A 37 -10.84 -0.96 1.29
N ASP A 38 -9.78 -0.33 1.80
CA ASP A 38 -8.50 -0.23 1.11
C ASP A 38 -7.86 -1.61 0.95
N GLU A 39 -7.89 -2.44 1.99
CA GLU A 39 -7.50 -3.86 1.93
C GLU A 39 -8.32 -4.64 0.91
N GLN A 40 -9.64 -4.43 0.83
CA GLN A 40 -10.48 -5.12 -0.14
C GLN A 40 -10.19 -4.67 -1.59
N ILE A 41 -9.95 -3.37 -1.80
CA ILE A 41 -9.53 -2.82 -3.09
C ILE A 41 -8.18 -3.40 -3.47
N GLN A 42 -7.22 -3.44 -2.55
CA GLN A 42 -5.91 -4.01 -2.77
C GLN A 42 -6.01 -5.49 -3.13
N LYS A 43 -6.79 -6.27 -2.38
CA LYS A 43 -7.06 -7.68 -2.70
C LYS A 43 -7.68 -7.85 -4.09
N ARG A 44 -8.58 -6.95 -4.53
CA ARG A 44 -9.12 -6.97 -5.90
C ARG A 44 -8.08 -6.62 -6.95
N ARG A 45 -7.23 -5.61 -6.71
CA ARG A 45 -6.14 -5.23 -7.62
C ARG A 45 -5.14 -6.37 -7.81
N MET A 46 -4.75 -7.03 -6.72
CA MET A 46 -3.83 -8.17 -6.74
C MET A 46 -4.50 -9.45 -7.26
N GLY A 47 -5.77 -9.69 -6.90
CA GLY A 47 -6.53 -10.88 -7.30
C GLY A 47 -6.97 -10.88 -8.77
N ALA A 48 -7.23 -9.70 -9.34
CA ALA A 48 -7.48 -9.56 -10.79
C ALA A 48 -6.23 -9.89 -11.63
N GLN A 49 -5.05 -9.96 -11.00
CA GLN A 49 -3.78 -10.28 -11.63
C GLN A 49 -3.43 -11.79 -11.63
N GLY A 50 -4.35 -12.67 -11.20
CA GLY A 50 -4.19 -14.12 -11.25
C GLY A 50 -3.27 -14.67 -10.16
N GLY A 51 -3.85 -15.08 -9.02
CA GLY A 51 -3.12 -15.79 -7.97
C GLY A 51 -3.59 -15.46 -6.56
N TRP A 52 -4.83 -15.81 -6.22
CA TRP A 52 -5.25 -15.84 -4.82
C TRP A 52 -5.30 -17.30 -4.36
N LYS A 53 -4.19 -17.80 -3.79
CA LYS A 53 -4.16 -19.07 -3.06
C LYS A 53 -4.33 -18.75 -1.56
N PRO A 54 -5.31 -19.34 -0.87
CA PRO A 54 -5.61 -19.03 0.52
C PRO A 54 -4.53 -19.45 1.53
N ASP A 55 -3.52 -20.22 1.12
CA ASP A 55 -2.39 -20.64 1.98
C ASP A 55 -1.33 -19.55 2.23
N ASP A 56 -1.37 -18.41 1.53
CA ASP A 56 -0.36 -17.35 1.66
C ASP A 56 -0.68 -16.33 2.78
N MET A 57 -1.55 -16.69 3.73
CA MET A 57 -1.90 -15.85 4.88
C MET A 57 -0.78 -15.78 5.95
N MET A 58 0.32 -16.51 5.77
CA MET A 58 1.49 -16.48 6.66
C MET A 58 2.71 -15.76 6.05
N SER A 59 2.67 -15.34 4.79
CA SER A 59 3.73 -14.49 4.22
C SER A 59 3.38 -13.00 4.40
N GLY A 60 3.28 -12.59 5.67
CA GLY A 60 3.35 -11.17 6.06
C GLY A 60 4.74 -10.57 5.86
N MET A 61 5.68 -11.33 5.28
CA MET A 61 6.94 -10.81 4.80
C MET A 61 6.74 -10.42 3.35
N LEU A 62 6.52 -9.12 3.12
CA LEU A 62 6.86 -8.47 1.87
C LEU A 62 8.13 -9.16 1.34
N PRO A 63 8.13 -9.75 0.13
CA PRO A 63 9.39 -10.23 -0.43
C PRO A 63 10.38 -9.07 -0.31
N PRO A 64 11.67 -9.35 0.00
CA PRO A 64 12.68 -8.31 0.09
C PRO A 64 12.47 -7.35 -1.06
N ARG A 65 12.41 -6.05 -0.75
CA ARG A 65 12.49 -5.01 -1.77
C ARG A 65 13.74 -5.33 -2.57
N ASP A 66 13.59 -6.09 -3.65
CA ASP A 66 14.56 -6.12 -4.72
C ASP A 66 14.54 -4.67 -5.17
N THR A 67 15.60 -3.97 -4.77
CA THR A 67 15.91 -2.63 -5.22
C THR A 67 16.12 -2.76 -6.72
N ILE A 68 15.02 -2.71 -7.46
CA ILE A 68 15.06 -2.53 -8.90
C ILE A 68 15.67 -1.14 -9.04
N SER A 69 16.92 -1.11 -9.46
CA SER A 69 17.61 0.08 -9.91
C SER A 69 16.67 0.89 -10.80
N PRO A 70 16.67 2.23 -10.74
CA PRO A 70 15.83 3.04 -11.61
C PRO A 70 16.03 2.52 -13.04
N ALA A 71 14.97 1.95 -13.63
CA ALA A 71 15.05 1.35 -14.96
C ALA A 71 15.69 2.38 -15.87
N THR A 72 16.86 2.06 -16.40
CA THR A 72 17.57 3.02 -17.24
C THR A 72 16.77 3.18 -18.54
N VAL A 73 16.93 4.32 -19.21
CA VAL A 73 16.25 4.54 -20.50
C VAL A 73 16.59 3.41 -21.50
N ALA A 74 17.78 2.80 -21.37
CA ALA A 74 18.20 1.64 -22.14
C ALA A 74 17.34 0.40 -21.86
N ASP A 75 17.06 0.08 -20.59
CA ASP A 75 16.21 -1.07 -20.21
C ASP A 75 14.78 -0.91 -20.74
N LEU A 76 14.23 0.31 -20.71
CA LEU A 76 12.92 0.60 -21.26
C LEU A 76 12.87 0.39 -22.78
N SER A 77 13.89 0.85 -23.52
CA SER A 77 13.93 0.66 -24.97
C SER A 77 14.02 -0.82 -25.37
N GLN A 78 14.74 -1.63 -24.59
CA GLN A 78 14.81 -3.09 -24.79
C GLN A 78 13.48 -3.78 -24.47
N LEU A 79 12.82 -3.37 -23.39
CA LEU A 79 11.49 -3.90 -23.05
C LEU A 79 10.45 -3.58 -24.12
N ILE A 80 10.46 -2.36 -24.68
CA ILE A 80 9.58 -1.99 -25.80
C ILE A 80 9.86 -2.88 -27.02
N ALA A 81 11.14 -3.13 -27.34
CA ALA A 81 11.50 -4.02 -28.44
C ALA A 81 11.04 -5.46 -28.18
N GLY A 82 11.17 -5.96 -26.94
CA GLY A 82 10.72 -7.30 -26.55
C GLY A 82 9.20 -7.48 -26.64
N VAL A 83 8.42 -6.48 -26.25
CA VAL A 83 6.95 -6.51 -26.40
C VAL A 83 6.53 -6.50 -27.87
N ASN A 84 7.27 -5.82 -28.74
CA ASN A 84 7.00 -5.79 -30.19
C ASN A 84 7.71 -6.90 -30.99
N SER A 85 8.34 -7.87 -30.32
CA SER A 85 8.99 -9.00 -30.99
C SER A 85 7.96 -10.02 -31.47
N ASP A 86 8.31 -10.88 -32.44
CA ASP A 86 7.43 -11.94 -32.93
C ASP A 86 7.50 -13.24 -32.08
N ASP A 87 8.37 -13.29 -31.06
CA ASP A 87 8.53 -14.46 -30.18
C ASP A 87 7.65 -14.33 -28.92
N PRO A 88 6.67 -15.24 -28.72
CA PRO A 88 5.80 -15.22 -27.55
C PRO A 88 6.52 -15.27 -26.20
N ASN A 89 7.69 -15.92 -26.12
CA ASN A 89 8.45 -16.01 -24.87
C ASN A 89 9.06 -14.66 -24.50
N ILE A 90 9.60 -13.95 -25.49
CA ILE A 90 10.20 -12.63 -25.31
C ILE A 90 9.11 -11.60 -24.96
N GLN A 91 7.95 -11.68 -25.61
CA GLN A 91 6.79 -10.84 -25.27
C GLN A 91 6.33 -11.06 -23.82
N PHE A 92 6.25 -12.33 -23.38
CA PHE A 92 5.82 -12.67 -22.02
C PHE A 92 6.79 -12.12 -20.97
N GLU A 93 8.10 -12.29 -21.19
CA GLU A 93 9.13 -11.78 -20.30
C GLU A 93 9.08 -10.25 -20.22
N ALA A 94 9.08 -9.57 -21.37
CA ALA A 94 9.06 -8.11 -21.43
C ALA A 94 7.78 -7.51 -20.80
N THR A 95 6.61 -8.12 -21.03
CA THR A 95 5.34 -7.70 -20.43
C THR A 95 5.33 -7.90 -18.92
N THR A 96 5.92 -9.00 -18.43
CA THR A 96 6.05 -9.28 -17.00
C THR A 96 6.92 -8.22 -16.32
N GLN A 97 8.03 -7.83 -16.94
CA GLN A 97 8.90 -6.78 -16.44
C GLN A 97 8.20 -5.41 -16.43
N PHE A 98 7.46 -5.05 -17.50
CA PHE A 98 6.62 -3.82 -17.51
C PHE A 98 5.56 -3.79 -16.41
N ARG A 99 4.87 -4.91 -16.20
CA ARG A 99 3.89 -5.07 -15.12
C ARG A 99 4.52 -4.81 -13.76
N LYS A 100 5.74 -5.32 -13.50
CA LYS A 100 6.48 -5.06 -12.26
C LYS A 100 6.81 -3.58 -12.09
N LEU A 101 7.29 -2.91 -13.14
CA LEU A 101 7.60 -1.48 -13.11
C LEU A 101 6.38 -0.61 -12.78
N LEU A 102 5.22 -0.92 -13.37
CA LEU A 102 3.98 -0.15 -13.17
C LEU A 102 3.26 -0.47 -11.83
N SER A 103 3.53 -1.63 -11.23
CA SER A 103 2.92 -2.02 -9.95
C SER A 103 3.60 -1.41 -8.72
N ILE A 104 4.75 -0.75 -8.87
CA ILE A 104 5.55 -0.18 -7.78
C ILE A 104 5.29 1.34 -7.60
N GLY A 105 4.48 1.95 -8.49
CA GLY A 105 3.96 3.32 -8.34
C GLY A 105 2.77 3.43 -7.40
#